data_AF-A0A6L2L7Z4-F1
#
_entry.id   AF-A0A6L2L7Z4-F1
#
_cell.length_a   1.000
_cell.length_b   1.000
_cell.length_c   1.000
_cell.angle_alpha   90.00
_cell.angle_beta   90.00
_cell.angle_gamma   90.00
#
_symmetry.space_group_name_H-M   'P 1'
#
loop_
_entity.id
_entity.type
_entity.pdbx_description
1 polymer ?
#
loop_
_entity_poly.entity_id
_entity_poly.type
_entity_poly.pdbx_seq_one_letter_code
_entity_poly.pdbx_strand_id
1 'polypeptide(L)'
;MKLQEALGEEAILEEQILSLMHHFADRFTDRRVEINNLMVLHDHPLIDYGKYALECMTGMDMKKCVYLKSVRDELLRSMEEKRRLMTNYIDM
;
A
#
# COMPACT_ATOMS: atom_id res chain seq x y z
N MET A 1 -15.83 23.66 -11.19
CA MET A 1 -14.72 23.37 -12.12
C MET A 1 -13.45 22.97 -11.35
N LYS A 2 -12.76 23.88 -10.64
CA LYS A 2 -11.53 23.54 -9.89
C LYS A 2 -11.63 22.40 -8.86
N LEU A 3 -12.75 22.30 -8.14
CA LEU A 3 -12.96 21.23 -7.16
C LEU A 3 -13.08 19.84 -7.81
N GLN A 4 -13.70 19.81 -8.99
CA GLN A 4 -13.99 18.58 -9.74
C GLN A 4 -12.73 18.08 -10.47
N GLU A 5 -11.89 19.01 -10.95
CA GLU A 5 -10.55 18.70 -11.47
C GLU A 5 -9.63 18.16 -10.37
N ALA A 6 -9.60 18.81 -9.20
CA ALA A 6 -8.81 18.33 -8.06
C ALA A 6 -9.23 16.93 -7.59
N LEU A 7 -10.53 16.63 -7.60
CA LEU A 7 -11.06 15.30 -7.30
C LEU A 7 -10.68 14.27 -8.38
N GLY A 8 -10.63 14.68 -9.64
CA GLY A 8 -10.16 13.83 -10.74
C GLY A 8 -8.68 13.47 -10.58
N GLU A 9 -7.83 14.44 -10.25
CA GLU A 9 -6.40 14.21 -9.99
C GLU A 9 -6.17 13.31 -8.76
N GLU A 10 -6.95 13.51 -7.69
CA GLU A 10 -6.88 12.70 -6.48
C GLU A 10 -7.34 11.25 -6.73
N ALA A 11 -8.37 11.05 -7.56
CA ALA A 11 -8.83 9.72 -7.98
C ALA A 11 -7.80 8.98 -8.84
N ILE A 12 -7.10 9.67 -9.75
CA ILE A 12 -6.02 9.08 -10.55
C ILE A 12 -4.86 8.63 -9.65
N LEU A 13 -4.50 9.45 -8.64
CA LEU A 13 -3.46 9.10 -7.69
C LEU A 13 -3.84 7.88 -6.84
N GLU A 14 -5.11 7.79 -6.40
CA GLU A 14 -5.65 6.62 -5.70
C GLU A 14 -5.51 5.35 -6.55
N GLU A 15 -5.95 5.39 -7.81
CA GLU A 15 -5.91 4.25 -8.72
C GLU A 15 -4.47 3.77 -8.96
N GLN A 16 -3.53 4.71 -9.13
CA GLN A 16 -2.11 4.39 -9.27
C GLN A 16 -1.52 3.75 -8.02
N ILE A 17 -1.82 4.28 -6.83
CA ILE A 17 -1.35 3.72 -5.56
C ILE A 17 -1.95 2.34 -5.35
N LEU A 18 -3.27 2.18 -5.52
CA LEU A 18 -3.96 0.90 -5.37
C LEU A 18 -3.44 -0.15 -6.35
N SER A 19 -3.27 0.21 -7.62
CA SER A 19 -2.71 -0.68 -8.64
C SER A 19 -1.30 -1.15 -8.27
N LEU A 20 -0.45 -0.23 -7.78
CA LEU A 20 0.88 -0.59 -7.32
C LEU A 20 0.83 -1.53 -6.12
N MET A 21 -0.06 -1.28 -5.15
CA MET A 21 -0.24 -2.15 -3.98
C MET A 21 -0.74 -3.54 -4.37
N HIS A 22 -1.71 -3.62 -5.29
CA HIS A 22 -2.19 -4.89 -5.84
C HIS A 22 -1.09 -5.64 -6.55
N HIS A 23 -0.29 -4.98 -7.39
CA HIS A 23 0.85 -5.60 -8.07
C HIS A 23 1.88 -6.18 -7.09
N PHE A 24 2.12 -5.53 -5.95
CA PHE A 24 2.95 -6.11 -4.90
C PHE A 24 2.27 -7.32 -4.23
N ALA A 25 1.00 -7.20 -3.87
CA ALA A 25 0.23 -8.28 -3.24
C ALA A 25 0.11 -9.53 -4.12
N ASP A 26 -0.09 -9.36 -5.42
CA ASP A 26 -0.18 -10.45 -6.40
C ASP A 26 1.15 -11.18 -6.51
N ARG A 27 2.27 -10.46 -6.60
CA ARG A 27 3.61 -11.07 -6.60
C ARG A 27 3.90 -11.86 -5.32
N PHE A 28 3.41 -11.40 -4.17
CA PHE A 28 3.49 -12.15 -2.92
C PHE A 28 2.60 -13.40 -2.94
N THR A 29 1.41 -13.30 -3.54
CA THR A 29 0.45 -14.40 -3.63
C THR A 29 0.94 -15.49 -4.58
N ASP A 30 1.45 -15.11 -5.75
CA ASP A 30 2.02 -16.04 -6.74
C ASP A 30 3.22 -16.80 -6.17
N ARG A 31 4.03 -16.12 -5.34
CA ARG A 31 5.18 -16.73 -4.67
C ARG A 31 4.87 -17.31 -3.30
N ARG A 32 3.59 -17.35 -2.89
CA ARG A 32 3.20 -17.84 -1.57
C ARG A 32 3.59 -19.29 -1.34
N VAL A 33 3.53 -20.15 -2.35
CA VAL A 33 3.97 -21.55 -2.25
C VAL A 33 5.48 -21.63 -2.06
N GLU A 34 6.25 -20.84 -2.79
CA GLU A 34 7.72 -20.75 -2.66
C GLU A 34 8.11 -20.23 -1.26
N ILE A 35 7.41 -19.20 -0.78
CA ILE A 35 7.59 -18.63 0.56
C ILE A 35 7.23 -19.66 1.65
N ASN A 36 6.12 -20.37 1.52
CA ASN A 36 5.72 -21.41 2.46
C ASN A 36 6.74 -22.56 2.49
N ASN A 37 7.25 -22.96 1.32
CA ASN A 37 8.29 -23.98 1.22
C ASN A 37 9.59 -23.52 1.89
N LEU A 38 9.93 -22.24 1.79
CA LEU A 38 11.04 -21.65 2.55
C LEU A 38 10.80 -21.72 4.06
N MET A 39 9.59 -21.47 4.56
CA MET A 39 9.28 -21.57 6.00
C MET A 39 9.39 -23.00 6.56
N VAL A 40 9.30 -24.03 5.70
CA VAL A 40 9.43 -25.45 6.09
C VAL A 40 10.90 -25.90 6.16
N LEU A 41 11.81 -25.19 5.48
CA LEU A 41 13.24 -25.52 5.46
C LEU A 41 13.94 -24.93 6.69
N HIS A 42 14.02 -25.69 7.78
CA HIS A 42 14.92 -25.34 8.89
C HIS A 42 16.36 -25.17 8.37
N ASP A 43 16.97 -24.02 8.64
CA ASP A 43 18.38 -23.67 8.35
C ASP A 43 18.74 -23.47 6.86
N HIS A 44 17.78 -23.05 6.03
CA HIS A 44 18.09 -22.70 4.63
C HIS A 44 18.82 -21.35 4.52
N PRO A 45 19.89 -21.22 3.71
CA PRO A 45 20.63 -19.97 3.51
C PRO A 45 19.76 -18.78 3.04
N LEU A 46 18.63 -19.06 2.40
CA LEU A 46 17.66 -18.03 1.99
C LEU A 46 16.88 -17.44 3.17
N ILE A 47 16.66 -18.19 4.26
CA ILE A 47 16.07 -17.66 5.48
C ILE A 47 17.04 -16.69 6.15
N ASP A 48 18.32 -17.06 6.22
CA ASP A 48 19.35 -16.20 6.80
C ASP A 48 19.59 -14.96 5.94
N TYR A 49 19.53 -15.09 4.60
CA TYR A 49 19.52 -13.94 3.72
C TYR A 49 18.27 -13.07 3.90
N GLY A 50 17.10 -13.67 4.09
CA GLY A 50 15.85 -12.94 4.38
C GLY A 50 15.92 -12.18 5.71
N LYS A 51 16.46 -12.80 6.77
CA LYS A 51 16.75 -12.16 8.06
C LYS A 51 17.76 -11.04 7.89
N TYR A 52 18.87 -11.29 7.19
CA TYR A 52 19.88 -10.29 6.87
C TYR A 52 19.29 -9.11 6.11
N ALA A 53 18.43 -9.34 5.11
CA ALA A 53 17.76 -8.29 4.36
C ALA A 53 16.81 -7.47 5.23
N LEU A 54 16.06 -8.12 6.14
CA LEU A 54 15.20 -7.45 7.13
C LEU A 54 16.02 -6.68 8.17
N GLU A 55 17.16 -7.20 8.60
CA GLU A 55 18.11 -6.53 9.52
C GLU A 55 18.85 -5.37 8.83
N CYS A 56 19.08 -5.47 7.51
CA CYS A 56 19.63 -4.40 6.68
C CYS A 56 18.61 -3.33 6.33
N MET A 57 17.31 -3.57 6.50
CA MET A 57 16.33 -2.48 6.44
C MET A 57 16.61 -1.55 7.61
N THR A 58 17.11 -0.36 7.30
CA THR A 58 17.42 0.60 8.34
C THR A 58 16.13 1.01 9.06
N GLY A 59 16.23 1.41 10.33
CA GLY A 59 15.06 1.96 11.05
C GLY A 59 14.40 3.13 10.31
N MET A 60 15.12 3.80 9.41
CA MET A 60 14.59 4.83 8.50
C MET A 60 13.67 4.24 7.42
N ASP A 61 14.03 3.09 6.85
CA ASP A 61 13.20 2.37 5.86
C ASP A 61 11.91 1.87 6.49
N MET A 62 11.97 1.35 7.73
CA MET A 62 10.77 0.96 8.49
C MET A 62 9.87 2.16 8.79
N LYS A 63 10.44 3.27 9.27
CA LYS A 63 9.68 4.51 9.51
C LYS A 63 9.06 5.05 8.23
N LYS A 64 9.76 4.97 7.10
CA LYS A 64 9.24 5.39 5.80
C LYS A 64 8.07 4.53 5.36
N CYS A 65 8.15 3.20 5.55
CA CYS A 65 7.05 2.29 5.24
C CYS A 65 5.81 2.58 6.10
N VAL A 66 5.98 2.77 7.41
CA VAL A 66 4.88 3.13 8.34
C VAL A 66 4.27 4.48 7.95
N TYR A 67 5.09 5.47 7.61
CA TYR A 67 4.63 6.78 7.16
C TYR A 67 3.81 6.68 5.87
N LEU A 68 4.30 5.96 4.86
CA LEU A 68 3.58 5.75 3.60
C LEU A 68 2.22 5.06 3.82
N LYS A 69 2.16 4.09 4.73
CA LYS A 69 0.89 3.47 5.14
C LYS A 69 -0.08 4.48 5.76
N SER A 70 0.41 5.34 6.66
CA SER A 70 -0.41 6.39 7.29
C SER A 70 -0.93 7.41 6.27
N VAL A 71 -0.09 7.84 5.31
CA VAL A 71 -0.50 8.78 4.25
C VAL A 71 -1.59 8.18 3.37
N ARG A 72 -1.46 6.89 3.00
CA ARG A 72 -2.52 6.17 2.27
C ARG A 72 -3.83 6.16 3.06
N ASP A 73 -3.78 5.82 4.34
CA ASP A 73 -5.00 5.72 5.16
C ASP A 73 -5.70 7.08 5.33
N GLU A 74 -4.93 8.18 5.42
CA GLU A 74 -5.45 9.55 5.46
C GLU A 74 -6.08 9.97 4.13
N LEU A 75 -5.42 9.66 3.00
CA LEU A 75 -5.93 9.95 1.66
C LEU A 75 -7.29 9.27 1.43
N LEU A 76 -7.39 7.98 1.73
CA LEU A 76 -8.64 7.22 1.60
C LEU A 76 -9.77 7.81 2.45
N ARG A 77 -9.46 8.27 3.68
CA ARG A 77 -10.45 8.91 4.57
C ARG A 77 -10.95 10.25 4.00
N SER A 78 -10.03 11.12 3.60
CA SER A 78 -10.32 12.44 3.01
C SER A 78 -11.23 12.33 1.79
N MET A 79 -10.99 11.32 0.94
CA MET A 79 -11.81 11.09 -0.25
C MET A 79 -13.23 10.63 0.08
N GLU A 80 -13.40 9.73 1.06
CA GLU A 80 -14.72 9.31 1.53
C GLU A 80 -15.52 10.48 2.09
N GLU A 81 -14.88 11.36 2.88
CA GLU A 81 -15.50 12.58 3.39
C GLU A 81 -15.92 13.54 2.27
N LYS A 82 -15.05 13.76 1.27
CA LYS A 82 -15.37 14.60 0.10
C LYS A 82 -16.49 14.01 -0.75
N ARG A 83 -16.52 12.68 -0.95
CA ARG A 83 -17.62 11.99 -1.66
C ARG A 83 -18.95 12.23 -0.94
N ARG A 84 -18.99 12.05 0.39
CA ARG A 84 -20.19 12.32 1.20
C ARG A 84 -20.64 13.77 1.13
N LEU A 85 -19.70 14.72 1.18
CA LEU A 85 -20.01 16.14 1.03
C LEU A 85 -20.66 16.45 -0.31
N MET A 86 -20.16 15.88 -1.41
CA MET A 86 -20.76 16.05 -2.73
C MET A 86 -22.15 15.42 -2.83
N THR A 87 -22.34 14.20 -2.32
CA THR A 87 -23.66 13.55 -2.30
C THR A 87 -24.67 14.42 -1.55
N ASN A 88 -24.32 14.89 -0.36
CA ASN A 88 -25.20 15.78 0.43
C ASN A 88 -25.49 17.13 -0.26
N TYR A 89 -24.57 17.63 -1.11
CA TYR A 89 -24.76 18.87 -1.85
C TYR A 89 -25.61 18.70 -3.12
N ILE A 90 -25.58 17.51 -3.74
CA ILE A 90 -26.42 17.16 -4.89
C ILE A 90 -27.85 16.82 -4.46
N ASP A 91 -28.01 16.24 -3.27
CA ASP A 91 -29.31 15.87 -2.70
C ASP A 91 -30.05 17.04 -2.00
N MET A 92 -29.43 18.23 -1.93
CA MET A 92 -30.07 19.51 -1.53
C MET A 92 -30.66 20.24 -2.72
#